data_AF-A0AA52AQ29-F1
#
_entry.id   AF-A0AA52AQ29-F1
#
_cell.length_a   1.000
_cell.length_b   1.000
_cell.length_c   1.000
_cell.angle_alpha   90.00
_cell.angle_beta   90.00
_cell.angle_gamma   90.00
#
_symmetry.space_group_name_H-M   'P 1'
#
loop_
_entity.id
_entity.type
_entity.pdbx_description
1 polymer ?
#
loop_
_entity_poly.entity_id
_entity_poly.type
_entity_poly.pdbx_seq_one_letter_code
_entity_poly.pdbx_strand_id
1 'polypeptide(L)'
;MFDRFRTSVGRFVKSQRAEAAQGGKTAQRGERRTHNLFEAAAAYVSACAEDDQDRMDEAVAWVSPEALSFGVSELACRAVIALARERDESPRTVARTLLGLPTL
;
A
#
# COMPACT_ATOMS: atom_id res chain seq x y z
N MET A 1 -15.87 9.91 9.26
CA MET A 1 -15.29 9.18 10.42
C MET A 1 -13.95 8.50 10.05
N PHE A 2 -13.12 9.09 9.17
CA PHE A 2 -11.85 8.51 8.68
C PHE A 2 -10.60 9.34 9.05
N ASP A 3 -10.76 10.47 9.76
CA ASP A 3 -9.69 11.45 9.98
C ASP A 3 -8.59 11.02 10.97
N ARG A 4 -8.77 9.92 11.69
CA ARG A 4 -7.91 9.60 12.85
C ARG A 4 -6.91 8.46 12.63
N PHE A 5 -6.92 7.81 11.46
CA PHE A 5 -5.96 6.74 11.12
C PHE A 5 -4.72 7.24 10.38
N ARG A 6 -4.68 8.51 9.94
CA ARG A 6 -3.60 9.08 9.13
C ARG A 6 -2.25 9.16 9.88
N THR A 7 -2.26 9.32 11.20
CA THR A 7 -1.01 9.55 11.95
C THR A 7 -0.23 8.27 12.25
N SER A 8 -0.92 7.14 12.47
CA SER A 8 -0.24 5.87 12.82
C SER A 8 0.39 5.20 11.61
N VAL A 9 -0.28 5.23 10.45
CA VAL A 9 0.26 4.70 9.18
C VAL A 9 1.51 5.45 8.75
N GLY A 10 1.53 6.79 8.90
CA GLY A 10 2.70 7.61 8.57
C GLY A 10 3.96 7.27 9.38
N ARG A 11 3.81 6.82 10.64
CA ARG A 11 4.95 6.42 11.47
C ARG A 11 5.53 5.06 11.05
N PHE A 12 4.68 4.11 10.67
CA PHE A 12 5.09 2.78 10.20
C PHE A 12 5.72 2.82 8.80
N VAL A 13 5.21 3.67 7.90
CA VAL A 13 5.84 3.91 6.59
C VAL A 13 7.23 4.57 6.77
N LYS A 14 7.38 5.47 7.76
CA LYS A 14 8.67 6.12 8.05
C LYS A 14 9.72 5.14 8.59
N SER A 15 9.33 4.15 9.40
CA SER A 15 10.27 3.12 9.87
C SER A 15 10.67 2.17 8.74
N GLN A 16 9.73 1.73 7.90
CA GLN A 16 10.07 0.86 6.76
C GLN A 16 10.94 1.57 5.69
N ARG A 17 10.73 2.87 5.45
CA ARG A 17 11.59 3.66 4.55
C ARG A 17 13.01 3.83 5.09
N ALA A 18 13.18 3.87 6.41
CA ALA A 18 14.50 3.94 7.04
C ALA A 18 15.27 2.61 6.91
N GLU A 19 14.58 1.47 6.93
CA GLU A 19 15.18 0.14 6.70
C GLU A 19 15.45 -0.12 5.22
N ALA A 20 14.53 0.25 4.32
CA ALA A 20 14.73 0.12 2.87
C ALA A 20 15.88 1.01 2.34
N ALA A 21 16.17 2.14 3.00
CA ALA A 21 17.28 3.02 2.65
C ALA A 21 18.67 2.43 2.98
N GLN A 22 18.75 1.38 3.81
CA GLN A 22 20.03 0.75 4.17
C GLN A 22 20.38 -0.47 3.28
N GLY A 23 19.44 -0.98 2.48
CA GLY A 23 19.64 -2.18 1.65
C GLY A 23 19.94 -1.96 0.16
N GLY A 24 19.99 -0.72 -0.35
CA GLY A 24 19.99 -0.46 -1.80
C GLY A 24 21.09 0.46 -2.30
N LYS A 25 22.36 0.04 -2.24
CA LYS A 25 23.51 0.77 -2.81
C LYS A 25 24.00 0.27 -4.18
N THR A 26 23.16 -0.37 -5.00
CA THR A 26 23.59 -0.91 -6.32
C THR A 26 22.54 -0.83 -7.43
N ALA A 27 21.92 0.32 -7.67
CA ALA A 27 21.21 0.54 -8.94
C ALA A 27 21.05 2.03 -9.26
N GLN A 28 22.17 2.70 -9.53
CA GLN A 28 22.14 4.00 -10.17
C GLN A 28 22.31 3.80 -11.68
N ARG A 29 21.45 4.50 -12.46
CA ARG A 29 21.72 5.03 -13.81
C ARG A 29 21.42 4.12 -15.01
N GLY A 30 20.39 4.48 -15.80
CA GLY A 30 20.49 4.21 -17.25
C GLY A 30 19.24 4.28 -18.10
N GLU A 31 18.08 3.81 -17.65
CA GLU A 31 16.93 3.60 -18.55
C GLU A 31 15.65 4.02 -17.85
N ARG A 32 14.67 4.56 -18.60
CA ARG A 32 13.31 4.82 -18.12
C ARG A 32 12.85 3.60 -17.32
N ARG A 33 12.91 3.66 -15.99
CA ARG A 33 12.46 2.56 -15.14
C ARG A 33 10.98 2.42 -15.46
N THR A 34 10.66 1.38 -16.21
CA THR A 34 9.32 0.80 -16.20
C THR A 34 8.95 0.67 -14.73
N HIS A 35 7.98 1.47 -14.28
CA HIS A 35 7.56 1.49 -12.89
C HIS A 35 7.24 0.06 -12.49
N ASN A 36 7.79 -0.37 -11.36
CA ASN A 36 7.57 -1.75 -10.95
C ASN A 36 6.11 -1.93 -10.50
N LEU A 37 5.62 -3.16 -10.60
CA LEU A 37 4.22 -3.46 -10.29
C LEU A 37 3.77 -3.00 -8.90
N PHE A 38 4.63 -3.22 -7.90
CA PHE A 38 4.33 -2.88 -6.52
C PHE A 38 4.38 -1.37 -6.27
N GLU A 39 5.18 -0.63 -7.03
CA GLU A 39 5.23 0.82 -7.03
C GLU A 39 3.96 1.42 -7.64
N ALA A 40 3.48 0.87 -8.75
CA ALA A 40 2.18 1.26 -9.32
C ALA A 40 1.03 0.98 -8.35
N ALA A 41 1.01 -0.19 -7.72
CA ALA A 41 -0.02 -0.53 -6.72
C ALA A 41 0.05 0.38 -5.48
N ALA A 42 1.25 0.67 -4.98
CA ALA A 42 1.44 1.56 -3.84
C ALA A 42 1.01 3.00 -4.15
N ALA A 43 1.37 3.51 -5.34
CA ALA A 43 0.96 4.83 -5.80
C ALA A 43 -0.56 4.91 -5.96
N TYR A 44 -1.16 3.94 -6.66
CA TYR A 44 -2.60 3.87 -6.89
C TYR A 44 -3.40 3.80 -5.57
N VAL A 45 -3.07 2.87 -4.67
CA VAL A 45 -3.80 2.72 -3.39
C VAL A 45 -3.65 3.94 -2.49
N SER A 46 -2.48 4.58 -2.47
CA SER A 46 -2.28 5.82 -1.71
C SER A 46 -3.09 6.97 -2.30
N ALA A 47 -3.12 7.10 -3.64
CA ALA A 47 -3.93 8.09 -4.32
C ALA A 47 -5.43 7.88 -4.08
N CYS A 48 -5.92 6.63 -4.11
CA CYS A 48 -7.30 6.30 -3.73
C CYS A 48 -7.63 6.71 -2.28
N ALA A 49 -6.69 6.56 -1.35
CA ALA A 49 -6.88 6.95 0.04
C ALA A 49 -6.83 8.48 0.24
N GLU A 50 -6.19 9.20 -0.66
CA GLU A 50 -6.06 10.66 -0.68
C GLU A 50 -7.11 11.36 -1.54
N ASP A 51 -7.94 10.61 -2.27
CA ASP A 51 -8.90 11.13 -3.27
C ASP A 51 -8.21 11.94 -4.39
N ASP A 52 -7.00 11.52 -4.77
CA ASP A 52 -6.16 12.17 -5.79
C ASP A 52 -6.33 11.47 -7.14
N GLN A 53 -7.34 11.92 -7.91
CA GLN A 53 -7.72 11.29 -9.17
C GLN A 53 -6.62 11.39 -10.24
N ASP A 54 -5.87 12.50 -10.28
CA ASP A 54 -4.79 12.71 -11.26
C ASP A 54 -3.67 11.69 -11.04
N ARG A 55 -3.29 11.43 -9.77
CA ARG A 55 -2.30 10.40 -9.44
C ARG A 55 -2.81 8.98 -9.66
N MET A 56 -4.11 8.75 -9.50
CA MET A 56 -4.71 7.45 -9.83
C MET A 56 -4.54 7.15 -11.33
N ASP A 57 -4.87 8.11 -12.19
CA ASP A 57 -4.75 7.98 -13.64
C ASP A 57 -3.29 7.78 -14.07
N GLU A 58 -2.35 8.50 -13.44
CA GLU A 58 -0.92 8.30 -13.67
C GLU A 58 -0.47 6.87 -13.34
N ALA A 59 -0.84 6.36 -12.17
CA ALA A 59 -0.44 5.02 -11.72
C ALA A 59 -1.05 3.90 -12.58
N VAL A 60 -2.27 4.08 -13.08
CA VAL A 60 -2.93 3.13 -13.99
C VAL A 60 -2.17 3.02 -15.32
N ALA A 61 -1.54 4.10 -15.79
CA ALA A 61 -0.78 4.10 -17.04
C ALA A 61 0.58 3.38 -16.95
N TRP A 62 1.05 3.05 -15.74
CA TRP A 62 2.37 2.47 -15.52
C TRP A 62 2.48 0.97 -15.83
N VAL A 63 1.38 0.23 -15.68
CA VAL A 63 1.34 -1.24 -15.79
C VAL A 63 0.02 -1.70 -16.40
N SER A 64 -0.09 -2.97 -16.81
CA SER A 64 -1.36 -3.48 -17.30
C SER A 64 -2.42 -3.52 -16.17
N PRO A 65 -3.72 -3.42 -16.50
CA PRO A 65 -4.79 -3.50 -15.49
C PRO A 65 -4.76 -4.79 -14.66
N GLU A 66 -4.41 -5.92 -15.26
CA GLU A 66 -4.28 -7.22 -14.59
C GLU A 66 -3.14 -7.20 -13.59
N ALA A 67 -2.03 -6.59 -13.99
CA ALA A 67 -0.86 -6.42 -13.15
C ALA A 67 -1.23 -5.53 -11.95
N LEU A 68 -1.85 -4.36 -12.19
CA LEU A 68 -2.26 -3.46 -11.11
C LEU A 68 -3.21 -4.17 -10.12
N SER A 69 -4.18 -4.92 -10.63
CA SER A 69 -5.13 -5.68 -9.80
C SER A 69 -4.44 -6.71 -8.90
N PHE A 70 -3.43 -7.41 -9.44
CA PHE A 70 -2.59 -8.31 -8.64
C PHE A 70 -1.84 -7.54 -7.55
N GLY A 71 -1.19 -6.44 -7.90
CA GLY A 71 -0.43 -5.62 -6.94
C GLY A 71 -1.30 -5.06 -5.81
N VAL A 72 -2.51 -4.59 -6.13
CA VAL A 72 -3.49 -4.09 -5.15
C VAL A 72 -3.95 -5.22 -4.22
N SER A 73 -4.25 -6.40 -4.76
CA SER A 73 -4.69 -7.55 -3.96
C SER A 73 -3.61 -8.02 -2.99
N GLU A 74 -2.35 -8.07 -3.44
CA GLU A 74 -1.20 -8.43 -2.60
C GLU A 74 -0.95 -7.36 -1.52
N LEU A 75 -1.04 -6.08 -1.87
CA LEU A 75 -0.89 -4.98 -0.90
C LEU A 75 -1.99 -5.05 0.18
N ALA A 76 -3.24 -5.33 -0.20
CA ALA A 76 -4.34 -5.50 0.74
C ALA A 76 -4.09 -6.67 1.70
N CYS A 77 -3.61 -7.81 1.20
CA CYS A 77 -3.27 -8.98 2.02
C CYS A 77 -2.18 -8.63 3.05
N ARG A 78 -1.09 -7.99 2.61
CA ARG A 78 0.01 -7.56 3.48
C ARG A 78 -0.46 -6.56 4.53
N ALA A 79 -1.30 -5.59 4.16
CA ALA A 79 -1.84 -4.62 5.08
C ALA A 79 -2.69 -5.28 6.18
N VAL A 80 -3.55 -6.24 5.82
CA VAL A 80 -4.36 -6.99 6.81
C VAL A 80 -3.47 -7.80 7.74
N ILE A 81 -2.46 -8.51 7.24
CA ILE A 81 -1.54 -9.31 8.07
C ILE A 81 -0.77 -8.41 9.04
N ALA A 82 -0.27 -7.27 8.56
CA ALA A 82 0.45 -6.31 9.40
C ALA A 82 -0.45 -5.76 10.51
N LEU A 83 -1.65 -5.29 10.15
CA LEU A 83 -2.62 -4.75 11.10
C LEU A 83 -3.13 -5.78 12.11
N ALA A 84 -3.32 -7.04 11.69
CA ALA A 84 -3.69 -8.14 12.58
C ALA A 84 -2.65 -8.35 13.67
N ARG A 85 -1.36 -8.34 13.30
CA ARG A 85 -0.24 -8.44 14.25
C ARG A 85 -0.16 -7.24 15.19
N GLU A 86 -0.36 -6.03 14.67
CA GLU A 86 -0.34 -4.80 15.47
C GLU A 86 -1.47 -4.74 16.51
N ARG A 87 -2.63 -5.33 16.18
CA ARG A 87 -3.84 -5.30 17.03
C ARG A 87 -4.00 -6.55 17.90
N ASP A 88 -3.13 -7.55 17.75
CA ASP A 88 -3.30 -8.90 18.33
C ASP A 88 -4.68 -9.50 18.00
N GLU A 89 -5.15 -9.27 16.77
CA GLU A 89 -6.44 -9.73 16.26
C GLU A 89 -6.26 -10.73 15.12
N SER A 90 -7.29 -11.53 14.84
CA SER A 90 -7.27 -12.38 13.66
C SER A 90 -7.34 -11.54 12.37
N PRO A 91 -6.67 -11.94 11.26
CA PRO A 91 -6.81 -11.28 9.96
C PRO A 91 -8.27 -11.14 9.50
N ARG A 92 -9.11 -12.12 9.83
CA ARG A 92 -10.55 -12.09 9.53
C ARG A 92 -11.27 -10.97 10.26
N THR A 93 -10.99 -10.79 11.55
CA THR A 93 -11.56 -9.70 12.38
C THR A 93 -11.16 -8.35 11.79
N VAL A 94 -9.86 -8.15 11.54
CA VAL A 94 -9.36 -6.90 10.96
C VAL A 94 -9.98 -6.57 9.61
N ALA A 95 -10.03 -7.53 8.68
CA ALA A 95 -10.61 -7.32 7.35
C ALA A 95 -12.10 -6.93 7.43
N ARG A 96 -12.86 -7.57 8.31
CA ARG A 96 -14.29 -7.24 8.53
C ARG A 96 -14.45 -5.85 9.14
N THR A 97 -13.64 -5.50 10.13
CA THR A 97 -13.64 -4.17 10.75
C THR A 97 -13.31 -3.06 9.74
N LEU A 98 -12.31 -3.26 8.88
CA LEU A 98 -11.95 -2.28 7.83
C LEU A 98 -13.09 -2.04 6.84
N LEU A 99 -13.93 -3.05 6.60
CA LEU A 99 -15.08 -2.98 5.71
C LEU A 99 -16.39 -2.62 6.42
N GLY A 100 -16.36 -2.30 7.73
CA GLY A 100 -17.55 -1.99 8.51
C GLY A 100 -18.52 -3.16 8.69
N LEU A 101 -18.04 -4.40 8.54
CA LEU A 101 -18.84 -5.61 8.70
C LEU A 101 -18.84 -6.06 10.17
N PRO A 102 -19.91 -6.72 10.66
CA PRO A 102 -19.97 -7.23 12.02
C PRO A 102 -18.83 -8.20 12.33
N THR A 103 -18.05 -7.97 13.38
CA THR A 103 -17.06 -8.93 13.88
C THR A 103 -17.78 -9.99 14.71
N LEU A 104 -17.47 -11.26 14.46
CA LEU A 104 -17.96 -12.40 15.26
C LEU A 104 -16.98 -12.68 16.39
#